data_AF-A0A2R8ALW5-F1
#
_entry.id   AF-A0A2R8ALW5-F1
#
_cell.length_a   1.000
_cell.length_b   1.000
_cell.length_c   1.000
_cell.angle_alpha   90.00
_cell.angle_beta   90.00
_cell.angle_gamma   90.00
#
_symmetry.space_group_name_H-M   'P 1'
#
loop_
_entity.id
_entity.type
_entity.pdbx_description
1 polymer ?
#
loop_
_entity_poly.entity_id
_entity_poly.type
_entity_poly.pdbx_seq_one_letter_code
_entity_poly.pdbx_strand_id
1 'polypeptide(L)' 'MTATPIEKKALGLLNTFERAGKTVSRVTIEGRKIEIVLSKPKERDEFARIDMRHGKT' A
#
# COMPACT_ATOMS: atom_id res chain seq x y z
N MET A 1 8.81 26.70 1.64
CA MET A 1 7.69 26.06 2.36
C MET A 1 8.26 25.20 3.47
N THR A 2 8.00 25.54 4.73
CA THR A 2 8.48 24.77 5.90
C THR A 2 7.46 23.69 6.25
N ALA A 3 7.85 22.42 6.16
CA ALA A 3 6.98 21.32 6.52
C ALA A 3 6.58 21.37 8.01
N THR A 4 5.29 21.21 8.29
CA THR A 4 4.77 21.23 9.66
C THR A 4 5.25 20.01 10.45
N PRO A 5 5.29 20.04 11.79
CA PRO A 5 5.73 18.89 12.58
C PRO A 5 4.92 17.62 12.31
N ILE A 6 3.63 17.75 12.00
CA ILE A 6 2.76 16.60 11.68
C ILE A 6 3.06 16.03 10.29
N GLU A 7 3.40 16.86 9.31
CA GLU A 7 3.87 16.41 7.99
C GLU A 7 5.18 15.63 8.11
N LYS A 8 6.13 16.11 8.93
CA LYS A 8 7.37 15.37 9.21
C LYS A 8 7.09 14.01 9.86
N LYS A 9 6.12 13.96 10.78
CA LYS A 9 5.69 12.70 11.41
C LYS A 9 5.03 11.75 10.40
N ALA A 10 4.19 12.27 9.52
CA ALA A 10 3.55 11.49 8.46
C ALA A 10 4.59 10.91 7.48
N LEU A 11 5.59 11.71 7.09
CA LEU A 11 6.73 11.26 6.28
C LEU A 11 7.56 10.17 6.98
N GLY A 12 7.78 10.33 8.30
CA GLY A 12 8.44 9.30 9.10
C GLY A 12 7.69 7.96 9.06
N LEU A 13 6.37 8.00 9.27
CA LEU A 13 5.52 6.81 9.22
C LEU A 13 5.51 6.16 7.83
N LEU A 14 5.40 6.95 6.77
CA LEU A 14 5.50 6.49 5.37
C LEU A 14 6.80 5.68 5.16
N ASN A 15 7.94 6.28 5.51
CA ASN A 15 9.24 5.63 5.38
C ASN A 15 9.33 4.33 6.19
N THR A 16 8.74 4.29 7.39
CA THR A 16 8.71 3.07 8.21
C THR A 16 7.92 1.95 7.53
N PHE A 17 6.75 2.25 6.96
CA PHE A 17 5.95 1.24 6.26
C PHE A 17 6.62 0.73 4.99
N GLU A 18 7.22 1.61 4.19
CA GLU A 18 7.94 1.22 2.98
C GLU A 18 9.16 0.35 3.29
N ARG A 19 9.92 0.70 4.34
CA ARG A 19 11.05 -0.12 4.83
C ARG A 19 10.62 -1.48 5.35
N ALA A 20 9.38 -1.60 5.85
CA ALA A 20 8.79 -2.88 6.24
C ALA A 20 8.21 -3.68 5.05
N GLY A 21 8.44 -3.23 3.81
CA GLY A 21 7.95 -3.90 2.60
C GLY A 21 6.45 -3.72 2.37
N LYS A 22 5.81 -2.77 3.06
CA LYS A 22 4.40 -2.43 2.84
C LYS A 22 4.33 -1.31 1.81
N THR A 23 3.48 -1.48 0.81
CA THR A 23 3.24 -0.41 -0.16
C THR A 23 2.14 0.52 0.38
N VAL A 24 2.47 1.81 0.50
CA VAL A 24 1.52 2.84 0.92
C VAL A 24 0.88 3.47 -0.32
N SER A 25 -0.44 3.53 -0.36
CA SER A 25 -1.21 4.09 -1.49
C SER A 25 -1.61 5.55 -1.29
N ARG A 26 -1.84 5.96 -0.04
CA ARG A 26 -2.26 7.32 0.31
C ARG A 26 -1.89 7.65 1.75
N VAL A 27 -1.48 8.90 1.96
CA VAL A 27 -1.34 9.52 3.27
C VAL A 27 -2.19 10.78 3.31
N THR A 28 -3.05 10.92 4.30
CA THR A 28 -3.92 12.08 4.48
C THR A 28 -3.73 12.65 5.87
N ILE A 29 -3.64 13.98 5.97
CA ILE A 29 -3.51 14.69 7.24
C ILE A 29 -4.73 15.59 7.40
N GLU A 30 -5.47 15.37 8.48
CA GLU A 30 -6.66 16.16 8.83
C GLU A 30 -6.52 16.70 10.25
N GLY A 31 -6.09 17.96 10.36
CA GLY A 31 -5.79 18.60 11.64
C GLY A 31 -4.67 17.88 12.39
N ARG A 32 -5.03 17.04 13.37
CA ARG A 32 -4.10 16.22 14.18
C ARG A 32 -4.14 14.73 13.83
N LYS A 33 -5.03 14.31 12.93
CA LYS A 33 -5.18 12.93 12.48
C LYS A 33 -4.28 12.67 11.27
N ILE A 34 -3.56 11.54 11.28
CA ILE A 34 -2.84 11.02 10.12
C ILE A 34 -3.51 9.70 9.74
N GLU A 35 -3.93 9.58 8.48
CA GLU A 35 -4.48 8.36 7.91
C GLU A 35 -3.54 7.82 6.84
N ILE A 36 -3.21 6.53 6.92
CA ILE A 36 -2.29 5.84 6.01
C ILE A 36 -3.02 4.64 5.42
N VAL A 37 -3.17 4.64 4.11
CA VAL A 37 -3.84 3.56 3.37
C VAL A 37 -2.77 2.67 2.74
N LEU A 38 -2.66 1.43 3.21
CA LEU A 38 -1.78 0.43 2.60
C LEU A 38 -2.45 -0.20 1.38
N SER A 39 -1.73 -0.33 0.27
CA SER A 39 -2.20 -1.18 -0.83
C SER A 39 -1.94 -2.64 -0.49
N LYS A 40 -2.94 -3.49 -0.72
CA LYS A 40 -2.70 -4.93 -0.75
C LYS A 40 -1.83 -5.25 -1.96
N PRO A 41 -0.77 -6.05 -1.83
CA PRO A 41 -0.15 -6.62 -3.01
C PRO A 41 -1.24 -7.36 -3.78
N LYS A 42 -1.34 -7.14 -5.10
CA LYS A 42 -2.09 -8.06 -5.95
C LYS A 42 -1.41 -9.41 -5.75
N GLU A 43 -2.04 -10.32 -5.02
CA GLU A 43 -1.78 -11.74 -5.17
C GLU A 43 -1.99 -12.01 -6.66
N ARG A 44 -0.87 -12.10 -7.41
CA ARG A 44 -0.92 -12.66 -8.75
C ARG A 44 -1.29 -14.10 -8.49
N ASP A 45 -2.55 -14.43 -8.76
CA ASP A 45 -3.03 -15.80 -8.79
C ASP A 45 -2.07 -16.60 -9.67
N GLU A 46 -1.30 -17.49 -9.04
CA GLU A 46 -0.31 -18.34 -9.69
C GLU A 46 -0.97 -19.26 -10.72
N PHE A 47 -2.30 -19.41 -10.65
CA PHE A 47 -3.14 -20.22 -11.54
C PHE A 47 -3.85 -19.42 -12.63
N ALA A 48 -3.71 -18.08 -12.67
CA ALA A 48 -4.33 -17.25 -13.71
C ALA A 48 -3.84 -17.54 -15.15
N ARG A 49 -2.82 -18.41 -15.30
CA ARG A 49 -2.30 -18.89 -16.60
C ARG A 49 -2.62 -20.34 -16.91
N ILE A 50 -3.22 -21.10 -15.99
CA ILE A 50 -3.59 -22.48 -16.24
C ILE A 50 -5.04 -22.49 -16.71
N ASP A 51 -5.24 -22.44 -18.02
CA ASP A 51 -6.54 -22.72 -18.62
C ASP A 51 -6.86 -24.21 -18.33
N MET A 52 -7.58 -24.48 -17.22
CA MET A 52 -8.02 -25.82 -16.81
C MET A 52 -9.16 -26.33 -17.72
N ARG A 53 -9.00 -26.24 -19.04
CA ARG A 53 -9.88 -26.90 -20.00
C ARG A 53 -9.54 -28.38 -20.06
N HIS A 54 -10.05 -29.14 -19.09
CA HIS A 54 -10.22 -30.58 -19.28
C HIS A 54 -11.48 -30.80 -20.14
N GLY A 55 -11.35 -30.47 -21.42
CA GLY A 55 -12.36 -30.72 -22.42
C GLY A 55 -12.45 -32.21 -22.69
N LYS A 56 -13.37 -32.88 -22.00
CA LYS A 56 -14.03 -34.06 -22.54
C LYS A 56 -14.75 -33.66 -23.83
N THR A 57 -14.28 -34.17 -24.96
CA THR A 57 -15.06 -34.80 -26.05
C THR A 57 -14.09 -35.38 -27.05
#